data_AF-M0J8T9-F1
#
_entry.id   AF-M0J8T9-F1
#
_cell.length_a   1.000
_cell.length_b   1.000
_cell.length_c   1.000
_cell.angle_alpha   90.00
_cell.angle_beta   90.00
_cell.angle_gamma   90.00
#
_symmetry.space_group_name_H-M   'P 1'
#
loop_
_entity.id
_entity.type
_entity.pdbx_description
1 polymer ?
#
loop_
_entity_poly.entity_id
_entity_poly.type
_entity_poly.pdbx_seq_one_letter_code
_entity_poly.pdbx_strand_id
1 'polypeptide(L)'
;MLSLHNSKETKAILNAVEDLGHEPVWLRRENAAVSIEDGEVTVEPEVDIIANRLLLSNTEEPAELLGLATTFNRIRPMLNEPNAVLAAIHKFATAATLANWNIQVPDALLALSNDRLNKGRERFGDVGVYKSAIGTHGGGTWKVDLTEPVNPKVGNRQAFLQKLIDRDGDRHRDLRVYIVDGEIIGAMYRYAPEGDWRTNVALGGDVLNATDEMPEEARETALYTAEVMEMDYVGVDLVEGDDGWFVLEANPTAGFKGLYQATGKSPAPHIAKLAIERAGGEVDETRVEELSATLDDSVPSCAPNESPIFDGEAPIIGYIEEVVVNGTSGSQQTLAKSDTGATRTSIDTSLAAEIGAGPIKSMTRVKSGSLKSGKARPVVDLVIGIGGTQHTVTASVEDRSHMDYPLLLGRDILEHYRVDVRRRANADRNDSDDEEEELLEE
;
A
#
# COMPACT_ATOMS: atom_id res chain seq x y z
N MET A 1 2.05 -13.68 -8.41
CA MET A 1 2.37 -12.69 -7.35
C MET A 1 1.28 -11.63 -7.24
N LEU A 2 0.67 -11.44 -6.07
CA LEU A 2 -0.25 -10.33 -5.78
C LEU A 2 0.49 -9.16 -5.14
N SER A 3 0.71 -8.08 -5.91
CA SER A 3 1.45 -6.90 -5.45
C SER A 3 1.06 -5.65 -6.23
N LEU A 4 0.39 -4.70 -5.56
CA LEU A 4 -0.03 -3.43 -6.16
C LEU A 4 1.05 -2.32 -6.11
N HIS A 5 2.27 -2.68 -5.72
CA HIS A 5 3.41 -1.78 -5.64
C HIS A 5 4.58 -2.38 -6.42
N ASN A 6 5.50 -1.51 -6.83
CA ASN A 6 6.72 -1.90 -7.54
C ASN A 6 7.85 -2.09 -6.53
N SER A 7 8.24 -3.34 -6.27
CA SER A 7 9.35 -3.69 -5.38
C SER A 7 10.33 -4.64 -6.06
N LYS A 8 11.60 -4.55 -5.63
CA LYS A 8 12.68 -5.41 -6.12
C LYS A 8 12.42 -6.87 -5.77
N GLU A 9 11.87 -7.10 -4.59
CA GLU A 9 11.53 -8.41 -4.07
C GLU A 9 10.47 -9.11 -4.92
N THR A 10 9.40 -8.41 -5.30
CA THR A 10 8.36 -9.00 -6.18
C THR A 10 8.92 -9.37 -7.54
N LYS A 11 9.78 -8.51 -8.12
CA LYS A 11 10.44 -8.80 -9.40
C LYS A 11 11.33 -10.03 -9.32
N ALA A 12 12.18 -10.10 -8.29
CA ALA A 12 13.07 -11.24 -8.08
C ALA A 12 12.31 -12.56 -7.95
N ILE A 13 11.16 -12.57 -7.25
CA ILE A 13 10.34 -13.79 -7.15
C ILE A 13 9.76 -14.16 -8.52
N LEU A 14 9.24 -13.18 -9.28
CA LEU A 14 8.69 -13.45 -10.63
C LEU A 14 9.76 -13.97 -11.60
N ASN A 15 10.94 -13.36 -11.62
CA ASN A 15 12.04 -13.82 -12.48
C ASN A 15 12.50 -15.22 -12.05
N ALA A 16 12.55 -15.50 -10.74
CA ALA A 16 12.88 -16.84 -10.27
C ALA A 16 11.83 -17.89 -10.69
N VAL A 17 10.53 -17.56 -10.71
CA VAL A 17 9.50 -18.48 -11.24
C VAL A 17 9.77 -18.80 -12.72
N GLU A 18 10.11 -17.80 -13.54
CA GLU A 18 10.45 -17.99 -14.95
C GLU A 18 11.73 -18.82 -15.14
N ASP A 19 12.78 -18.51 -14.40
CA ASP A 19 14.08 -19.19 -14.46
C ASP A 19 14.03 -20.64 -13.95
N LEU A 20 13.00 -20.98 -13.16
CA LEU A 20 12.67 -22.33 -12.74
C LEU A 20 11.77 -23.07 -13.74
N GLY A 21 11.40 -22.43 -14.86
CA GLY A 21 10.66 -23.03 -15.96
C GLY A 21 9.13 -22.98 -15.83
N HIS A 22 8.60 -22.11 -14.97
CA HIS A 22 7.16 -21.94 -14.73
C HIS A 22 6.68 -20.55 -15.19
N GLU A 23 5.37 -20.37 -15.34
CA GLU A 23 4.80 -19.12 -15.84
C GLU A 23 4.61 -18.10 -14.69
N PRO A 24 5.37 -16.98 -14.68
CA PRO A 24 5.12 -15.92 -13.70
C PRO A 24 3.92 -15.06 -14.11
N VAL A 25 3.06 -14.73 -13.15
CA VAL A 25 1.99 -13.75 -13.33
C VAL A 25 2.07 -12.68 -12.26
N TRP A 26 2.12 -11.42 -12.67
CA TRP A 26 2.04 -10.28 -11.76
C TRP A 26 0.62 -9.70 -11.73
N LEU A 27 -0.13 -10.01 -10.67
CA LEU A 27 -1.45 -9.43 -10.41
C LEU A 27 -1.30 -8.01 -9.86
N ARG A 28 -1.70 -7.02 -10.67
CA ARG A 28 -1.60 -5.57 -10.39
C ARG A 28 -2.94 -4.87 -10.62
N ARG A 29 -2.99 -3.57 -10.32
CA ARG A 29 -4.23 -2.76 -10.43
C ARG A 29 -4.75 -2.70 -11.87
N GLU A 30 -3.82 -2.68 -12.82
CA GLU A 30 -4.08 -2.49 -14.25
C GLU A 30 -4.57 -3.74 -14.97
N ASN A 31 -4.41 -4.95 -14.39
CA ASN A 31 -4.75 -6.20 -15.07
C ASN A 31 -5.56 -7.19 -14.23
N ALA A 32 -5.53 -7.11 -12.90
CA ALA A 32 -6.17 -8.11 -12.06
C ALA A 32 -7.69 -7.87 -11.93
N ALA A 33 -8.49 -8.88 -12.25
CA ALA A 33 -9.93 -8.88 -12.10
C ALA A 33 -10.44 -10.17 -11.45
N VAL A 34 -11.58 -10.08 -10.79
CA VAL A 34 -12.32 -11.22 -10.24
C VAL A 34 -13.76 -11.08 -10.69
N SER A 35 -14.30 -12.10 -11.36
CA SER A 35 -15.65 -12.10 -11.89
C SER A 35 -16.49 -13.17 -11.21
N ILE A 36 -17.79 -12.88 -11.05
CA ILE A 36 -18.78 -13.85 -10.60
C ILE A 36 -19.91 -13.85 -11.62
N GLU A 37 -19.96 -14.89 -12.45
CA GLU A 37 -20.96 -15.05 -13.51
C GLU A 37 -21.61 -16.42 -13.37
N ASP A 38 -22.94 -16.47 -13.39
CA ASP A 38 -23.73 -17.69 -13.25
C ASP A 38 -23.37 -18.58 -12.03
N GLY A 39 -22.81 -17.96 -10.98
CA GLY A 39 -22.38 -18.64 -9.75
C GLY A 39 -20.95 -19.20 -9.79
N GLU A 40 -20.23 -19.00 -10.89
CA GLU A 40 -18.82 -19.37 -11.02
C GLU A 40 -17.94 -18.15 -10.75
N VAL A 41 -16.85 -18.37 -9.99
CA VAL A 41 -15.87 -17.32 -9.66
C VAL A 41 -14.59 -17.56 -10.46
N THR A 42 -14.14 -16.56 -11.20
CA THR A 42 -12.92 -16.61 -12.01
C THR A 42 -11.95 -15.50 -11.64
N VAL A 43 -10.66 -15.70 -11.90
CA VAL A 43 -9.60 -14.73 -11.64
C VAL A 43 -8.85 -14.47 -12.93
N GLU A 44 -8.76 -13.20 -13.32
CA GLU A 44 -7.99 -12.79 -14.49
C GLU A 44 -6.78 -11.95 -14.05
N PRO A 45 -5.57 -12.22 -14.59
CA PRO A 45 -5.19 -13.43 -15.32
C PRO A 45 -5.29 -14.70 -14.45
N GLU A 46 -5.55 -15.83 -15.10
CA GLU A 46 -5.65 -17.14 -14.42
C GLU A 46 -4.29 -17.54 -13.82
N VAL A 47 -4.33 -18.06 -12.60
CA VAL A 47 -3.16 -18.48 -11.82
C VAL A 47 -3.50 -19.68 -10.96
N ASP A 48 -2.55 -20.60 -10.78
CA ASP A 48 -2.73 -21.78 -9.92
C ASP A 48 -2.55 -21.47 -8.43
N ILE A 49 -1.65 -20.53 -8.12
CA ILE A 49 -1.30 -20.13 -6.76
C ILE A 49 -0.91 -18.64 -6.68
N ILE A 50 -1.14 -18.01 -5.53
CA ILE A 50 -0.87 -16.60 -5.32
C ILE A 50 0.12 -16.40 -4.17
N ALA A 51 1.32 -15.89 -4.45
CA ALA A 51 2.14 -15.32 -3.39
C ALA A 51 1.76 -13.85 -3.11
N ASN A 52 1.25 -13.60 -1.91
CA ASN A 52 0.74 -12.33 -1.37
C ASN A 52 1.86 -11.41 -0.87
N ARG A 53 2.09 -10.32 -1.61
CA ARG A 53 3.08 -9.30 -1.28
C ARG A 53 2.44 -7.93 -1.02
N LEU A 54 1.17 -7.87 -0.63
CA LEU A 54 0.53 -6.59 -0.33
C LEU A 54 1.16 -5.90 0.89
N LEU A 55 1.55 -4.63 0.74
CA LEU A 55 2.15 -3.82 1.82
C LEU A 55 1.09 -3.23 2.76
N LEU A 56 0.39 -4.08 3.51
CA LEU A 56 -0.71 -3.68 4.41
C LEU A 56 -0.26 -2.65 5.47
N SER A 57 0.99 -2.69 5.87
CA SER A 57 1.56 -1.83 6.91
C SER A 57 1.95 -0.42 6.43
N ASN A 58 1.93 -0.18 5.11
CA ASN A 58 2.25 1.11 4.48
C ASN A 58 1.07 1.77 3.75
N THR A 59 -0.13 1.20 3.83
CA THR A 59 -1.35 1.79 3.26
C THR A 59 -2.15 2.57 4.32
N GLU A 60 -2.97 3.51 3.87
CA GLU A 60 -3.99 4.18 4.70
C GLU A 60 -5.23 3.29 4.90
N GLU A 61 -5.44 2.32 4.01
CA GLU A 61 -6.61 1.45 3.96
C GLU A 61 -6.22 -0.04 4.07
N PRO A 62 -5.66 -0.50 5.21
CA PRO A 62 -5.21 -1.88 5.37
C PRO A 62 -6.35 -2.89 5.32
N ALA A 63 -7.56 -2.50 5.73
CA ALA A 63 -8.75 -3.36 5.67
C ALA A 63 -9.17 -3.66 4.23
N GLU A 64 -9.04 -2.69 3.33
CA GLU A 64 -9.37 -2.87 1.90
C GLU A 64 -8.41 -3.86 1.25
N LEU A 65 -7.10 -3.65 1.43
CA LEU A 65 -6.09 -4.57 0.89
C LEU A 65 -6.17 -5.98 1.51
N LEU A 66 -6.55 -6.08 2.79
CA LEU A 66 -6.80 -7.39 3.41
C LEU A 66 -8.06 -8.05 2.85
N GLY A 67 -9.11 -7.27 2.61
CA GLY A 67 -10.33 -7.73 1.94
C GLY A 67 -10.02 -8.28 0.55
N LEU A 68 -9.23 -7.54 -0.24
CA LEU A 68 -8.75 -7.97 -1.55
C LEU A 68 -7.95 -9.28 -1.47
N ALA A 69 -6.97 -9.37 -0.55
CA ALA A 69 -6.20 -10.60 -0.33
C ALA A 69 -7.12 -11.78 0.04
N THR A 70 -8.11 -11.52 0.89
CA THR A 70 -9.11 -12.52 1.29
C THR A 70 -9.94 -12.98 0.10
N THR A 71 -10.38 -12.08 -0.78
CA THR A 71 -11.10 -12.42 -2.02
C THR A 71 -10.28 -13.38 -2.88
N PHE A 72 -9.01 -13.07 -3.15
CA PHE A 72 -8.14 -13.96 -3.92
C PHE A 72 -7.89 -15.30 -3.21
N ASN A 73 -7.66 -15.31 -1.90
CA ASN A 73 -7.44 -16.53 -1.12
C ASN A 73 -8.66 -17.46 -1.10
N ARG A 74 -9.87 -16.93 -1.31
CA ARG A 74 -11.08 -17.76 -1.44
C ARG A 74 -11.18 -18.51 -2.76
N ILE A 75 -10.38 -18.11 -3.76
CA ILE A 75 -10.45 -18.63 -5.13
C ILE A 75 -9.23 -19.48 -5.46
N ARG A 76 -8.04 -19.04 -5.02
CA ARG A 76 -6.76 -19.74 -5.25
C ARG A 76 -5.98 -19.87 -3.93
N PRO A 77 -5.19 -20.95 -3.75
CA PRO A 77 -4.24 -21.05 -2.64
C PRO A 77 -3.32 -19.83 -2.58
N MET A 78 -2.95 -19.41 -1.36
CA MET A 78 -2.19 -18.18 -1.15
C MET A 78 -1.05 -18.34 -0.14
N LEU A 79 0.09 -17.68 -0.41
CA LEU A 79 1.29 -17.64 0.45
C LEU A 79 1.73 -16.18 0.69
N ASN A 80 1.74 -15.59 1.88
CA ASN A 80 1.12 -16.02 3.12
C ASN A 80 -0.40 -15.79 3.09
N GLU A 81 -1.15 -16.58 3.85
CA GLU A 81 -2.59 -16.39 4.00
C GLU A 81 -2.95 -15.03 4.65
N PRO A 82 -4.08 -14.40 4.27
CA PRO A 82 -4.49 -13.09 4.79
C PRO A 82 -4.59 -13.00 6.32
N ASN A 83 -5.06 -14.06 6.99
CA ASN A 83 -5.20 -14.07 8.45
C ASN A 83 -3.84 -14.05 9.15
N ALA A 84 -2.90 -14.85 8.67
CA ALA A 84 -1.52 -14.88 9.14
C ALA A 84 -0.87 -13.50 8.95
N VAL A 85 -1.01 -12.92 7.75
CA VAL A 85 -0.51 -11.56 7.46
C VAL A 85 -1.13 -10.51 8.40
N LEU A 86 -2.44 -10.54 8.63
CA LEU A 86 -3.11 -9.61 9.55
C LEU A 86 -2.53 -9.69 10.96
N ALA A 87 -2.32 -10.90 11.48
CA ALA A 87 -1.73 -11.10 12.80
C ALA A 87 -0.30 -10.52 12.87
N ALA A 88 0.52 -10.78 11.85
CA ALA A 88 1.91 -10.36 11.83
C ALA A 88 2.14 -8.86 11.64
N ILE A 89 1.32 -8.18 10.83
CA ILE A 89 1.48 -6.72 10.62
C ILE A 89 1.14 -5.91 11.88
N HIS A 90 0.39 -6.48 12.80
CA HIS A 90 0.01 -5.85 14.06
C HIS A 90 0.93 -6.32 15.19
N LYS A 91 1.96 -5.54 15.51
CA LYS A 91 3.06 -5.90 16.43
C LYS A 91 2.60 -6.46 17.77
N PHE A 92 1.54 -5.88 18.35
CA PHE A 92 1.01 -6.36 19.63
C PHE A 92 0.20 -7.66 19.50
N ALA A 93 -0.39 -7.93 18.33
CA ALA A 93 -1.07 -9.19 18.06
C ALA A 93 -0.03 -10.31 17.90
N THR A 94 1.05 -10.05 17.14
CA THR A 94 2.24 -10.91 17.09
C THR A 94 2.74 -11.22 18.50
N ALA A 95 3.01 -10.20 19.32
CA ALA A 95 3.51 -10.40 20.68
C ALA A 95 2.54 -11.23 21.56
N ALA A 96 1.23 -10.99 21.46
CA ALA A 96 0.23 -11.75 22.20
C ALA A 96 0.16 -13.22 21.74
N THR A 97 0.23 -13.48 20.44
CA THR A 97 0.26 -14.85 19.89
C THR A 97 1.51 -15.58 20.40
N LEU A 98 2.70 -14.99 20.22
CA LEU A 98 3.97 -15.60 20.62
C LEU A 98 4.03 -15.87 22.14
N ALA A 99 3.57 -14.94 22.97
CA ALA A 99 3.53 -15.12 24.42
C ALA A 99 2.63 -16.31 24.84
N ASN A 100 1.48 -16.52 24.15
CA ASN A 100 0.60 -17.67 24.43
C ASN A 100 1.25 -19.02 24.12
N TRP A 101 2.24 -19.04 23.23
CA TRP A 101 3.01 -20.22 22.86
C TRP A 101 4.34 -20.34 23.62
N ASN A 102 4.53 -19.52 24.66
CA ASN A 102 5.76 -19.42 25.46
C ASN A 102 7.00 -19.02 24.64
N ILE A 103 6.81 -18.29 23.54
CA ILE A 103 7.90 -17.66 22.80
C ILE A 103 8.18 -16.30 23.46
N GLN A 104 9.46 -16.06 23.75
CA GLN A 104 9.90 -14.90 24.49
C GLN A 104 9.76 -13.61 23.66
N VAL A 105 9.01 -12.65 24.20
CA VAL A 105 8.81 -11.31 23.64
C VAL A 105 9.04 -10.28 24.75
N PRO A 106 9.50 -9.05 24.46
CA PRO A 106 9.72 -8.09 25.54
C PRO A 106 8.40 -7.70 26.18
N ASP A 107 8.41 -7.49 27.50
CA ASP A 107 7.23 -7.05 28.23
C ASP A 107 6.56 -5.88 27.52
N ALA A 108 5.25 -5.96 27.29
CA ALA A 108 4.54 -4.95 26.52
C ALA A 108 3.16 -4.64 27.10
N LEU A 109 2.75 -3.36 27.02
CA LEU A 109 1.45 -2.84 27.46
C LEU A 109 0.76 -2.10 26.32
N LEU A 110 -0.33 -2.66 25.82
CA LEU A 110 -1.32 -1.93 25.03
C LEU A 110 -2.49 -1.58 25.94
N ALA A 111 -2.81 -0.28 26.01
CA ALA A 111 -3.95 0.21 26.76
C ALA A 111 -4.72 1.21 25.90
N LEU A 112 -6.05 1.09 25.91
CA LEU A 112 -6.93 1.87 25.03
C LEU A 112 -7.24 3.27 25.57
N SER A 113 -7.01 3.51 26.86
CA SER A 113 -7.20 4.81 27.51
C SER A 113 -5.90 5.36 28.06
N ASN A 114 -5.79 6.68 28.07
CA ASN A 114 -4.62 7.40 28.56
C ASN A 114 -4.33 7.05 30.05
N ASP A 115 -5.37 7.07 30.89
CA ASP A 115 -5.24 6.71 32.31
C ASP A 115 -4.71 5.30 32.53
N ARG A 116 -5.17 4.32 31.74
CA ARG A 116 -4.71 2.93 31.89
C ARG A 116 -3.28 2.75 31.42
N LEU A 117 -2.91 3.39 30.31
CA LEU A 117 -1.55 3.33 29.78
C LEU A 117 -0.56 3.92 30.78
N ASN A 118 -0.86 5.12 31.29
CA ASN A 118 0.04 5.83 32.20
C ASN A 118 0.07 5.24 33.62
N LYS A 119 -1.00 4.59 34.09
CA LYS A 119 -0.95 3.77 35.33
C LYS A 119 -0.06 2.54 35.18
N GLY A 120 -0.03 1.95 33.99
CA GLY A 120 0.77 0.75 33.73
C GLY A 120 2.21 1.02 33.30
N ARG A 121 2.60 2.28 33.05
CA ARG A 121 3.94 2.64 32.56
C ARG A 121 5.05 2.36 33.57
N GLU A 122 4.74 2.45 34.87
CA GLU A 122 5.72 2.35 35.97
C GLU A 122 6.49 1.02 35.96
N ARG A 123 5.90 -0.05 35.41
CA ARG A 123 6.54 -1.37 35.32
C ARG A 123 7.72 -1.44 34.34
N PHE A 124 7.88 -0.43 33.49
CA PHE A 124 8.96 -0.35 32.51
C PHE A 124 10.15 0.52 32.98
N GLY A 125 10.09 1.07 34.19
CA GLY A 125 11.09 2.01 34.69
C GLY A 125 11.00 3.40 34.04
N ASP A 126 12.09 4.14 34.07
CA ASP A 126 12.14 5.53 33.59
C ASP A 126 12.26 5.64 32.07
N VAL A 127 12.71 4.59 31.39
CA VAL A 127 12.93 4.59 29.94
C VAL A 127 12.33 3.35 29.32
N GLY A 128 11.54 3.52 28.26
CA GLY A 128 10.96 2.40 27.53
C GLY A 128 10.82 2.68 26.05
N VAL A 129 10.25 1.71 25.35
CA VAL A 129 10.00 1.80 23.91
C VAL A 129 8.51 2.03 23.67
N TYR A 130 8.18 3.10 22.96
CA TYR A 130 6.83 3.43 22.52
C TYR A 130 6.69 3.11 21.03
N LYS A 131 5.70 2.29 20.66
CA LYS A 131 5.51 1.83 19.28
C LYS A 131 4.08 2.00 18.80
N SER A 132 3.89 2.37 17.54
CA SER A 132 2.61 2.18 16.86
C SER A 132 2.39 0.69 16.60
N ALA A 133 1.16 0.22 16.80
CA ALA A 133 0.80 -1.18 16.65
C ALA A 133 0.98 -1.69 15.21
N ILE A 134 0.75 -0.81 14.22
CA ILE A 134 1.01 -1.05 12.80
C ILE A 134 2.01 0.00 12.30
N GLY A 135 3.03 -0.44 11.57
CA GLY A 135 4.03 0.43 10.95
C GLY A 135 5.19 -0.36 10.33
N THR A 136 5.96 0.26 9.44
CA THR A 136 7.12 -0.34 8.76
C THR A 136 8.38 0.48 8.96
N HIS A 137 9.53 -0.15 8.71
CA HIS A 137 10.84 0.51 8.60
C HIS A 137 11.24 1.37 9.82
N GLY A 138 10.70 1.09 11.01
CA GLY A 138 11.01 1.84 12.24
C GLY A 138 10.34 3.21 12.32
N GLY A 139 9.54 3.58 11.31
CA GLY A 139 8.54 4.62 11.46
C GLY A 139 7.49 4.13 12.45
N GLY A 140 7.25 4.88 13.52
CA GLY A 140 6.36 4.43 14.57
C GLY A 140 7.05 3.80 15.79
N THR A 141 8.33 4.05 16.04
CA THR A 141 9.06 3.45 17.17
C THR A 141 10.03 4.45 17.79
N TRP A 142 9.87 4.71 19.09
CA TRP A 142 10.60 5.73 19.84
C TRP A 142 11.09 5.19 21.19
N LYS A 143 12.32 5.53 21.56
CA LYS A 143 12.80 5.44 22.94
C LYS A 143 12.28 6.69 23.65
N VAL A 144 11.51 6.50 24.72
CA VAL A 144 10.83 7.59 25.42
C VAL A 144 11.17 7.57 26.90
N ASP A 145 11.24 8.76 27.48
CA ASP A 145 11.24 8.95 28.93
C ASP A 145 9.81 8.70 29.44
N LEU A 146 9.65 7.70 30.30
CA LEU A 146 8.38 7.28 30.87
C LEU A 146 8.03 8.01 32.17
N THR A 147 8.88 8.91 32.64
CA THR A 147 8.48 9.89 33.67
C THR A 147 7.40 10.83 33.12
N GLU A 148 7.43 11.12 31.83
CA GLU A 148 6.42 11.89 31.11
C GLU A 148 5.25 11.03 30.60
N PRO A 149 4.00 11.56 30.60
CA PRO A 149 2.85 10.82 30.11
C PRO A 149 2.93 10.54 28.60
N VAL A 150 2.50 9.34 28.20
CA VAL A 150 2.37 8.94 26.78
C VAL A 150 0.92 8.82 26.36
N ASN A 151 0.66 8.92 25.05
CA ASN A 151 -0.66 8.72 24.48
C ASN A 151 -0.87 7.25 24.05
N PRO A 152 -2.10 6.73 24.04
CA PRO A 152 -2.39 5.37 23.56
C PRO A 152 -2.44 5.27 22.02
N LYS A 153 -2.19 6.37 21.31
CA LYS A 153 -2.25 6.44 19.85
C LYS A 153 -1.16 7.32 19.27
N VAL A 154 -0.76 7.02 18.04
CA VAL A 154 0.00 7.92 17.17
C VAL A 154 -0.83 8.16 15.91
N GLY A 155 -1.28 9.41 15.72
CA GLY A 155 -2.30 9.73 14.72
C GLY A 155 -3.56 8.90 14.96
N ASN A 156 -4.01 8.19 13.93
CA ASN A 156 -5.19 7.30 14.01
C ASN A 156 -4.86 5.86 14.44
N ARG A 157 -3.58 5.51 14.65
CA ARG A 157 -3.14 4.15 14.95
C ARG A 157 -2.98 3.94 16.46
N GLN A 158 -3.36 2.77 16.95
CA GLN A 158 -3.07 2.36 18.33
C GLN A 158 -1.56 2.31 18.56
N ALA A 159 -1.15 2.58 19.80
CA ALA A 159 0.23 2.50 20.23
C ALA A 159 0.34 1.78 21.58
N PHE A 160 1.53 1.27 21.86
CA PHE A 160 1.81 0.47 23.04
C PHE A 160 3.19 0.79 23.60
N LEU A 161 3.38 0.47 24.89
CA LEU A 161 4.67 0.53 25.58
C LEU A 161 5.31 -0.85 25.57
N GLN A 162 6.63 -0.90 25.52
CA GLN A 162 7.43 -2.11 25.54
C GLN A 162 8.70 -1.87 26.35
N LYS A 163 9.15 -2.88 27.10
CA LYS A 163 10.44 -2.85 27.80
C LYS A 163 11.56 -2.67 26.78
N LEU A 164 12.47 -1.75 27.08
CA LEU A 164 13.72 -1.65 26.33
C LEU A 164 14.60 -2.85 26.70
N ILE A 165 14.97 -3.65 25.71
CA ILE A 165 15.95 -4.71 25.90
C ILE A 165 17.32 -4.08 25.72
N ASP A 166 18.02 -3.88 26.83
CA ASP A 166 19.41 -3.44 26.84
C ASP A 166 20.33 -4.65 26.78
N ARG A 167 21.54 -4.41 26.29
CA ARG A 167 22.64 -5.37 26.26
C ARG A 167 23.90 -4.64 26.65
N ASP A 168 24.77 -5.30 27.40
CA ASP A 168 26.13 -4.82 27.66
C ASP A 168 26.94 -4.87 26.36
N GLY A 169 27.00 -3.75 25.65
CA GLY A 169 27.80 -3.59 24.44
C GLY A 169 27.72 -2.19 23.86
N ASP A 170 28.81 -1.74 23.24
CA ASP A 170 28.94 -0.36 22.73
C ASP A 170 28.01 -0.04 21.54
N ARG A 171 27.37 -1.04 20.92
CA ARG A 171 26.51 -0.87 19.73
C ARG A 171 25.27 -1.76 19.76
N HIS A 172 24.10 -1.12 19.71
CA HIS A 172 22.82 -1.83 19.59
C HIS A 172 22.74 -2.58 18.25
N ARG A 173 22.32 -3.85 18.32
CA ARG A 173 22.12 -4.71 17.16
C ARG A 173 20.84 -5.53 17.32
N ASP A 174 20.26 -5.93 16.20
CA ASP A 174 19.26 -6.98 16.15
C ASP A 174 19.62 -8.02 15.09
N LEU A 175 19.02 -9.19 15.20
CA LEU A 175 19.21 -10.32 14.30
C LEU A 175 17.95 -10.49 13.46
N ARG A 176 18.06 -10.30 12.14
CA ARG A 176 17.00 -10.65 11.20
C ARG A 176 17.28 -12.03 10.65
N VAL A 177 16.33 -12.95 10.83
CA VAL A 177 16.31 -14.28 10.23
C VAL A 177 15.24 -14.32 9.15
N TYR A 178 15.58 -14.73 7.93
CA TYR A 178 14.63 -14.89 6.84
C TYR A 178 14.32 -16.37 6.64
N ILE A 179 13.05 -16.71 6.78
CA ILE A 179 12.55 -18.09 6.74
C ILE A 179 11.62 -18.25 5.53
N VAL A 180 11.75 -19.38 4.84
CA VAL A 180 10.84 -19.83 3.78
C VAL A 180 10.58 -21.31 3.99
N ASP A 181 9.31 -21.72 4.04
CA ASP A 181 8.87 -23.11 4.24
C ASP A 181 9.52 -23.82 5.45
N GLY A 182 9.66 -23.11 6.57
CA GLY A 182 10.32 -23.65 7.76
C GLY A 182 11.85 -23.81 7.64
N GLU A 183 12.46 -23.30 6.58
CA GLU A 183 13.91 -23.29 6.38
C GLU A 183 14.50 -21.88 6.48
N ILE A 184 15.66 -21.76 7.13
CA ILE A 184 16.37 -20.49 7.25
C ILE A 184 17.22 -20.29 6.01
N ILE A 185 16.84 -19.32 5.19
CA ILE A 185 17.54 -18.98 3.95
C ILE A 185 18.78 -18.11 4.24
N GLY A 186 18.67 -17.26 5.26
CA GLY A 186 19.79 -16.45 5.71
C GLY A 186 19.45 -15.66 6.96
N ALA A 187 20.50 -15.27 7.68
CA ALA A 187 20.39 -14.37 8.82
C ALA A 187 21.41 -13.23 8.71
N MET A 188 21.06 -12.07 9.22
CA MET A 188 21.95 -10.92 9.30
C MET A 188 21.83 -10.21 10.65
N TYR A 189 22.97 -9.80 11.21
CA TYR A 189 22.98 -8.75 12.22
C TYR A 189 22.80 -7.41 11.54
N ARG A 190 21.91 -6.57 12.07
CA ARG A 190 21.82 -5.17 11.69
C ARG A 190 22.24 -4.32 12.87
N TYR A 191 23.09 -3.32 12.62
CA TYR A 191 23.62 -2.45 13.66
C TYR A 191 23.08 -1.04 13.52
N ALA A 192 22.73 -0.43 14.66
CA ALA A 192 22.31 0.96 14.67
C ALA A 192 23.47 1.88 14.26
N PRO A 193 23.20 3.00 13.55
CA PRO A 193 24.16 4.09 13.39
C PRO A 193 24.65 4.63 14.74
N GLU A 194 25.81 5.29 14.75
CA GLU A 194 26.34 5.92 15.96
C GLU A 194 25.33 6.96 16.51
N GLY A 195 24.95 6.81 17.78
CA GLY A 195 23.96 7.68 18.45
C GLY A 195 22.48 7.35 18.19
N ASP A 196 22.16 6.33 17.39
CA ASP A 196 20.80 5.77 17.27
C ASP A 196 20.76 4.39 17.95
N TRP A 197 19.57 3.95 18.33
CA TRP A 197 19.31 2.63 18.90
C TRP A 197 18.54 1.73 17.92
N ARG A 198 17.98 2.30 16.85
CA ARG A 198 17.27 1.57 15.80
C ARG A 198 18.24 1.06 14.75
N THR A 199 18.17 -0.23 14.46
CA THR A 199 19.13 -0.97 13.63
C THR A 199 18.72 -1.09 12.17
N ASN A 200 17.61 -0.45 11.77
CA ASN A 200 17.03 -0.63 10.45
C ASN A 200 17.99 -0.20 9.33
N VAL A 201 18.20 -1.08 8.35
CA VAL A 201 19.07 -0.85 7.17
C VAL A 201 18.66 0.40 6.39
N ALA A 202 17.36 0.73 6.37
CA ALA A 202 16.84 1.93 5.72
C ALA A 202 17.35 3.25 6.34
N LEU A 203 17.89 3.21 7.57
CA LEU A 203 18.47 4.35 8.29
C LEU A 203 20.01 4.38 8.18
N GLY A 204 20.62 3.55 7.33
CA GLY A 204 22.07 3.49 7.15
C GLY A 204 22.80 2.57 8.14
N GLY A 205 22.09 1.63 8.76
CA GLY A 205 22.70 0.60 9.62
C GLY A 205 23.56 -0.38 8.83
N ASP A 206 24.70 -0.78 9.40
CA ASP A 206 25.57 -1.82 8.82
C ASP A 206 24.91 -3.19 8.93
N VAL A 207 25.13 -4.06 7.94
CA VAL A 207 24.65 -5.44 7.93
C VAL A 207 25.82 -6.42 7.88
N LEU A 208 25.76 -7.49 8.67
CA LEU A 208 26.76 -8.56 8.71
C LEU A 208 26.08 -9.93 8.62
N ASN A 209 26.66 -10.85 7.86
CA ASN A 209 26.15 -12.23 7.78
C ASN A 209 26.17 -12.86 9.18
N ALA A 210 25.07 -13.47 9.58
CA ALA A 210 24.93 -14.19 10.83
C ALA A 210 24.51 -15.66 10.61
N THR A 211 24.35 -16.11 9.37
CA THR A 211 23.68 -17.38 9.04
C THR A 211 24.34 -18.58 9.71
N ASP A 212 25.66 -18.72 9.59
CA ASP A 212 26.40 -19.88 10.12
C ASP A 212 26.79 -19.71 11.60
N GLU A 213 26.81 -18.48 12.10
CA GLU A 213 27.22 -18.13 13.47
C GLU A 213 26.04 -17.87 14.41
N MET A 214 24.81 -18.03 13.92
CA MET A 214 23.60 -17.79 14.69
C MET A 214 23.51 -18.77 15.85
N PRO A 215 23.29 -18.30 17.10
CA PRO A 215 23.07 -19.19 18.23
C PRO A 215 21.86 -20.10 18.02
N GLU A 216 21.95 -21.36 18.47
CA GLU A 216 20.87 -22.34 18.28
C GLU A 216 19.55 -21.87 18.92
N GLU A 217 19.60 -21.22 20.08
CA GLU A 217 18.41 -20.67 20.73
C GLU A 217 17.68 -19.63 19.85
N ALA A 218 18.45 -18.76 19.16
CA ALA A 218 17.89 -17.78 18.22
C ALA A 218 17.30 -18.48 16.99
N ARG A 219 17.98 -19.52 16.50
CA ARG A 219 17.56 -20.36 15.37
C ARG A 219 16.21 -21.03 15.66
N GLU A 220 16.11 -21.74 16.77
CA GLU A 220 14.89 -22.41 17.23
C GLU A 220 13.76 -21.42 17.46
N THR A 221 14.04 -20.28 18.11
CA THR A 221 13.06 -19.22 18.35
C THR A 221 12.50 -18.64 17.04
N ALA A 222 13.35 -18.40 16.04
CA ALA A 222 12.92 -17.87 14.75
C ALA A 222 12.03 -18.88 13.98
N LEU A 223 12.45 -20.15 13.93
CA LEU A 223 11.69 -21.22 13.27
C LEU A 223 10.33 -21.42 13.92
N TYR A 224 10.30 -21.50 15.26
CA TYR A 224 9.05 -21.68 16.00
C TYR A 224 8.13 -20.45 15.89
N THR A 225 8.71 -19.24 15.77
CA THR A 225 7.94 -18.03 15.46
C THR A 225 7.25 -18.12 14.10
N ALA A 226 7.95 -18.60 13.07
CA ALA A 226 7.36 -18.76 11.73
C ALA A 226 6.23 -19.80 11.73
N GLU A 227 6.43 -20.92 12.42
CA GLU A 227 5.43 -21.98 12.57
C GLU A 227 4.17 -21.49 13.29
N VAL A 228 4.33 -20.90 14.48
CA VAL A 228 3.20 -20.41 15.31
C VAL A 228 2.43 -19.28 14.64
N MET A 229 3.10 -18.46 13.82
CA MET A 229 2.47 -17.39 13.07
C MET A 229 1.89 -17.86 11.73
N GLU A 230 2.01 -19.16 11.41
CA GLU A 230 1.51 -19.78 10.17
C GLU A 230 2.05 -19.07 8.91
N MET A 231 3.36 -18.82 8.89
CA MET A 231 4.02 -18.09 7.81
C MET A 231 4.77 -19.03 6.86
N ASP A 232 4.37 -19.01 5.59
CA ASP A 232 5.07 -19.65 4.49
C ASP A 232 6.43 -18.97 4.21
N TYR A 233 6.50 -17.65 4.33
CA TYR A 233 7.75 -16.90 4.31
C TYR A 233 7.69 -15.64 5.17
N VAL A 234 8.74 -15.39 5.96
CA VAL A 234 8.75 -14.31 6.93
C VAL A 234 10.17 -13.88 7.29
N GLY A 235 10.36 -12.58 7.50
CA GLY A 235 11.53 -12.07 8.21
C GLY A 235 11.23 -11.91 9.69
N VAL A 236 11.88 -12.67 10.56
CA VAL A 236 11.77 -12.55 12.03
C VAL A 236 12.89 -11.64 12.53
N ASP A 237 12.56 -10.61 13.31
CA ASP A 237 13.55 -9.82 14.05
C ASP A 237 13.64 -10.31 15.48
N LEU A 238 14.86 -10.57 15.92
CA LEU A 238 15.21 -10.98 17.27
C LEU A 238 16.18 -9.97 17.89
N VAL A 239 16.09 -9.81 19.20
CA VAL A 239 17.10 -9.10 19.99
C VAL A 239 17.60 -9.97 21.12
N GLU A 240 18.90 -9.93 21.35
CA GLU A 240 19.58 -10.60 22.46
C GLU A 240 19.44 -9.74 23.72
N GLY A 241 18.93 -10.31 24.80
CA GLY A 241 18.95 -9.71 26.14
C GLY A 241 19.62 -10.64 27.15
N ASP A 242 19.70 -10.21 28.42
CA ASP A 242 20.34 -10.99 29.49
C ASP A 242 19.67 -12.35 29.73
N ASP A 243 18.36 -12.43 29.50
CA ASP A 243 17.53 -13.62 29.69
C ASP A 243 17.31 -14.43 28.38
N GLY A 244 18.15 -14.25 27.37
CA GLY A 244 18.04 -14.96 26.08
C GLY A 244 17.48 -14.12 24.94
N TRP A 245 16.90 -14.77 23.95
CA TRP A 245 16.45 -14.12 22.71
C TRP A 245 14.98 -13.73 22.75
N PHE A 246 14.69 -12.49 22.33
CA PHE A 246 13.33 -11.93 22.31
C PHE A 246 12.90 -11.63 20.88
N VAL A 247 11.69 -12.05 20.51
CA VAL A 247 11.10 -11.68 19.21
C VAL A 247 10.56 -10.25 19.24
N LEU A 248 10.99 -9.44 18.29
CA LEU A 248 10.57 -8.05 18.12
C LEU A 248 9.44 -7.89 17.10
N GLU A 249 9.54 -8.57 15.96
CA GLU A 249 8.55 -8.54 14.89
C GLU A 249 8.66 -9.77 13.97
N ALA A 250 7.53 -10.14 13.37
CA ALA A 250 7.44 -11.08 12.26
C ALA A 250 6.94 -10.30 11.04
N ASN A 251 7.76 -10.19 9.99
CA ASN A 251 7.48 -9.34 8.83
C ASN A 251 7.17 -10.20 7.60
N PRO A 252 5.89 -10.31 7.18
CA PRO A 252 5.49 -11.16 6.05
C PRO A 252 5.95 -10.61 4.71
N THR A 253 6.28 -9.31 4.65
CA THR A 253 6.77 -8.64 3.45
C THR A 253 8.20 -8.13 3.61
N ALA A 254 9.04 -8.87 4.35
CA ALA A 254 10.43 -8.48 4.59
C ALA A 254 11.18 -8.25 3.26
N GLY A 255 12.06 -7.25 3.26
CA GLY A 255 12.87 -6.85 2.10
C GLY A 255 14.16 -7.68 1.99
N PHE A 256 14.65 -7.88 0.76
CA PHE A 256 15.80 -8.77 0.50
C PHE A 256 17.12 -8.02 0.47
N LYS A 257 17.10 -6.72 0.17
CA LYS A 257 18.32 -5.93 -0.11
C LYS A 257 19.38 -6.05 0.99
N GLY A 258 19.01 -5.82 2.25
CA GLY A 258 19.95 -5.89 3.38
C GLY A 258 20.45 -7.32 3.61
N LEU A 259 19.56 -8.30 3.51
CA LEU A 259 19.93 -9.71 3.66
C LEU A 259 20.90 -10.16 2.57
N TYR A 260 20.62 -9.81 1.31
CA TYR A 260 21.48 -10.13 0.17
C TYR A 260 22.83 -9.43 0.28
N GLN A 261 22.88 -8.17 0.72
CA GLN A 261 24.14 -7.47 0.98
C GLN A 261 25.00 -8.17 2.05
N ALA A 262 24.37 -8.74 3.07
CA ALA A 262 25.07 -9.44 4.14
C ALA A 262 25.50 -10.86 3.72
N THR A 263 24.59 -11.62 3.11
CA THR A 263 24.71 -13.08 2.94
C THR A 263 25.11 -13.51 1.53
N GLY A 264 24.90 -12.65 0.53
CA GLY A 264 24.98 -13.03 -0.89
C GLY A 264 23.85 -13.97 -1.34
N LYS A 265 22.85 -14.25 -0.48
CA LYS A 265 21.73 -15.15 -0.77
C LYS A 265 20.41 -14.40 -0.93
N SER A 266 19.71 -14.70 -2.01
CA SER A 266 18.39 -14.18 -2.36
C SER A 266 17.32 -15.17 -1.91
N PRO A 267 16.32 -14.75 -1.11
CA PRO A 267 15.17 -15.59 -0.77
C PRO A 267 14.22 -15.88 -1.93
N ALA A 268 14.33 -15.14 -3.03
CA ALA A 268 13.34 -15.18 -4.10
C ALA A 268 13.16 -16.58 -4.73
N PRO A 269 14.23 -17.35 -5.07
CA PRO A 269 14.08 -18.68 -5.64
C PRO A 269 13.47 -19.70 -4.68
N HIS A 270 13.69 -19.55 -3.37
CA HIS A 270 13.06 -20.42 -2.36
C HIS A 270 11.56 -20.13 -2.25
N ILE A 271 11.15 -18.86 -2.31
CA ILE A 271 9.72 -18.50 -2.33
C ILE A 271 9.05 -18.99 -3.63
N ALA A 272 9.76 -18.89 -4.76
CA ALA A 272 9.29 -19.43 -6.04
C ALA A 272 9.13 -20.95 -5.97
N LYS A 273 10.15 -21.68 -5.47
CA LYS A 273 10.10 -23.13 -5.22
C LYS A 273 8.85 -23.51 -4.42
N LEU A 274 8.66 -22.88 -3.25
CA LEU A 274 7.52 -23.14 -2.38
C LEU A 274 6.18 -22.94 -3.11
N ALA A 275 6.03 -21.84 -3.85
CA ALA A 275 4.81 -21.58 -4.60
C ALA A 275 4.56 -22.64 -5.67
N ILE A 276 5.58 -22.98 -6.46
CA ILE A 276 5.49 -23.96 -7.54
C ILE A 276 5.12 -25.34 -6.99
N GLU A 277 5.83 -25.82 -5.96
CA GLU A 277 5.58 -27.14 -5.36
C GLU A 277 4.20 -27.21 -4.70
N ARG A 278 3.74 -26.12 -4.09
CA ARG A 278 2.40 -26.01 -3.51
C ARG A 278 1.29 -26.04 -4.57
N ALA A 279 1.58 -25.58 -5.79
CA ALA A 279 0.72 -25.71 -6.96
C ALA A 279 0.79 -27.10 -7.62
N GLY A 280 1.68 -27.99 -7.16
CA GLY A 280 1.87 -29.33 -7.71
C GLY A 280 2.92 -29.42 -8.83
N GLY A 281 3.71 -28.37 -9.04
CA GLY A 281 4.86 -28.38 -9.94
C GLY A 281 6.09 -29.02 -9.29
N GLU A 282 7.13 -29.26 -10.10
CA GLU A 282 8.43 -29.76 -9.66
C GLU A 282 9.52 -28.72 -9.96
N VAL A 283 10.54 -28.68 -9.11
CA VAL A 283 11.65 -27.73 -9.19
C VAL A 283 12.97 -28.44 -8.93
N ASP A 284 14.00 -28.13 -9.70
CA ASP A 284 15.37 -28.61 -9.45
C ASP A 284 16.01 -27.80 -8.31
N GLU A 285 16.29 -28.46 -7.18
CA GLU A 285 16.93 -27.84 -6.01
C GLU A 285 18.30 -27.23 -6.34
N THR A 286 19.06 -27.84 -7.26
CA THR A 286 20.36 -27.31 -7.68
C THR A 286 20.18 -25.95 -8.36
N ARG A 287 19.13 -25.83 -9.17
CA ARG A 287 18.79 -24.58 -9.85
C ARG A 287 18.36 -23.50 -8.87
N VAL A 288 17.60 -23.86 -7.83
CA VAL A 288 17.20 -22.94 -6.75
C VAL A 288 18.45 -22.36 -6.07
N GLU A 289 19.41 -23.21 -5.70
CA GLU A 289 20.65 -22.78 -5.07
C GLU A 289 21.50 -21.87 -5.99
N GLU A 290 21.61 -22.21 -7.28
CA GLU A 290 22.30 -21.36 -8.27
C GLU A 290 21.66 -19.96 -8.38
N LEU A 291 20.33 -19.91 -8.49
CA LEU A 291 19.58 -18.65 -8.58
C LEU A 291 19.68 -17.84 -7.28
N SER A 292 19.79 -18.52 -6.13
CA SER A 292 19.89 -17.85 -4.83
C SER A 292 21.13 -16.95 -4.74
N ALA A 293 22.18 -17.22 -5.51
CA ALA A 293 23.41 -16.42 -5.52
C ALA A 293 23.25 -15.03 -6.18
N THR A 294 22.10 -14.73 -6.79
CA THR A 294 21.82 -13.44 -7.42
C THR A 294 20.47 -12.87 -6.99
N LEU A 295 20.42 -11.57 -6.71
CA LEU A 295 19.17 -10.83 -6.54
C LEU A 295 18.81 -10.15 -7.87
N ASP A 296 18.14 -10.88 -8.75
CA ASP A 296 17.67 -10.32 -10.03
C ASP A 296 16.45 -9.42 -9.80
N ASP A 297 16.64 -8.11 -9.86
CA ASP A 297 15.58 -7.11 -9.74
C ASP A 297 15.21 -6.45 -11.07
N SER A 298 15.59 -7.08 -12.20
CA SER A 298 15.21 -6.67 -13.54
C SER A 298 13.69 -6.71 -13.74
N VAL A 299 13.19 -5.99 -14.75
CA VAL A 299 11.75 -5.95 -15.02
C VAL A 299 11.30 -7.33 -15.54
N PRO A 300 10.36 -8.03 -14.87
CA PRO A 300 9.90 -9.34 -15.30
C PRO A 300 9.23 -9.30 -16.66
N SER A 301 9.34 -10.40 -17.42
CA SER A 301 8.67 -10.57 -18.70
C SER A 301 7.14 -10.43 -18.59
N CYS A 302 6.57 -10.85 -17.45
CA CYS A 302 5.15 -10.78 -17.13
C CYS A 302 4.71 -9.43 -16.54
N ALA A 303 5.60 -8.43 -16.45
CA ALA A 303 5.22 -7.11 -15.97
C ALA A 303 4.13 -6.56 -16.91
N PRO A 304 2.91 -6.27 -16.41
CA PRO A 304 1.85 -5.81 -17.27
C PRO A 304 2.28 -4.49 -17.92
N ASN A 305 2.05 -4.39 -19.23
CA ASN A 305 2.21 -3.12 -19.91
C ASN A 305 1.20 -2.15 -19.30
N GLU A 306 1.69 -0.98 -18.88
CA GLU A 306 0.85 0.23 -18.85
C GLU A 306 0.54 0.55 -20.31
N SER A 307 -0.26 -0.29 -20.98
CA SER A 307 -0.94 0.15 -22.18
C SER A 307 -1.77 1.32 -21.68
N PRO A 308 -1.55 2.55 -22.19
CA PRO A 308 -2.60 3.54 -22.11
C PRO A 308 -3.84 2.82 -22.62
N ILE A 309 -4.94 2.88 -21.89
CA ILE A 309 -6.23 2.50 -22.43
C ILE A 309 -6.50 3.48 -23.58
N PHE A 310 -5.93 3.19 -24.75
CA PHE A 310 -6.09 3.87 -26.02
C PHE A 310 -5.86 2.82 -27.10
N ASP A 311 -6.68 1.79 -27.09
CA ASP A 311 -6.88 0.94 -28.27
C ASP A 311 -7.98 1.55 -29.19
N GLY A 312 -7.97 2.88 -29.28
CA GLY A 312 -8.85 3.70 -30.10
C GLY A 312 -8.35 5.14 -30.14
N GLU A 313 -8.63 5.88 -31.21
CA GLU A 313 -8.41 7.33 -31.22
C GLU A 313 -9.06 7.94 -29.96
N ALA A 314 -8.30 8.70 -29.18
CA ALA A 314 -8.83 9.32 -27.97
C ALA A 314 -10.17 10.00 -28.28
N PRO A 315 -11.24 9.69 -27.53
CA PRO A 315 -12.58 10.14 -27.88
C PRO A 315 -12.59 11.66 -28.05
N ILE A 316 -13.25 12.12 -29.11
CA ILE A 316 -13.33 13.55 -29.41
C ILE A 316 -14.48 14.14 -28.59
N ILE A 317 -14.14 15.01 -27.64
CA ILE A 317 -15.09 15.83 -26.89
C ILE A 317 -15.09 17.25 -27.45
N GLY A 318 -16.22 17.94 -27.34
CA GLY A 318 -16.35 19.32 -27.74
C GLY A 318 -15.65 20.30 -26.81
N TYR A 319 -15.60 21.55 -27.26
CA TYR A 319 -15.25 22.69 -26.41
C TYR A 319 -16.26 22.88 -25.28
N ILE A 320 -17.53 22.58 -25.56
CA ILE A 320 -18.62 22.47 -24.60
C ILE A 320 -19.25 21.10 -24.84
N GLU A 321 -19.29 20.27 -23.81
CA GLU A 321 -19.79 18.90 -23.84
C GLU A 321 -20.83 18.72 -22.74
N GLU A 322 -21.83 17.89 -22.98
CA GLU A 322 -22.77 17.47 -21.95
C GLU A 322 -22.16 16.32 -21.15
N VAL A 323 -22.20 16.44 -19.82
CA VAL A 323 -21.57 15.50 -18.90
C VAL A 323 -22.52 15.13 -17.77
N VAL A 324 -22.33 13.93 -17.20
CA VAL A 324 -23.07 13.49 -16.02
C VAL A 324 -22.15 13.63 -14.81
N VAL A 325 -22.56 14.40 -13.81
CA VAL A 325 -21.79 14.60 -12.57
C VAL A 325 -22.49 13.87 -11.43
N ASN A 326 -21.76 12.98 -10.75
CA ASN A 326 -22.26 12.20 -9.62
C ASN A 326 -21.56 12.61 -8.34
N GLY A 327 -22.35 12.95 -7.31
CA GLY A 327 -21.89 13.15 -5.94
C GLY A 327 -22.30 11.97 -5.04
N THR A 328 -22.21 12.14 -3.72
CA THR A 328 -22.57 11.07 -2.78
C THR A 328 -24.07 10.86 -2.64
N SER A 329 -24.87 11.86 -3.04
CA SER A 329 -26.32 11.89 -2.77
C SER A 329 -27.18 11.98 -4.03
N GLY A 330 -26.58 12.20 -5.20
CA GLY A 330 -27.32 12.41 -6.45
C GLY A 330 -26.42 12.47 -7.69
N SER A 331 -27.08 12.49 -8.85
CA SER A 331 -26.47 12.60 -10.17
C SER A 331 -27.20 13.65 -10.98
N GLN A 332 -26.46 14.44 -11.75
CA GLN A 332 -27.02 15.51 -12.56
C GLN A 332 -26.31 15.63 -13.90
N GLN A 333 -27.09 15.79 -14.97
CA GLN A 333 -26.60 16.08 -16.30
C GLN A 333 -26.44 17.60 -16.46
N THR A 334 -25.26 18.04 -16.90
CA THR A 334 -24.94 19.45 -17.06
C THR A 334 -23.97 19.68 -18.21
N LEU A 335 -23.91 20.91 -18.67
CA LEU A 335 -22.89 21.35 -19.61
C LEU A 335 -21.57 21.60 -18.89
N ALA A 336 -20.49 21.13 -19.49
CA ALA A 336 -19.13 21.36 -19.06
C ALA A 336 -18.31 21.97 -20.19
N LYS A 337 -17.44 22.92 -19.83
CA LYS A 337 -16.52 23.53 -20.78
C LYS A 337 -15.12 22.96 -20.59
N SER A 338 -14.49 22.62 -21.71
CA SER A 338 -13.10 22.17 -21.77
C SER A 338 -12.15 23.35 -21.52
N ASP A 339 -11.45 23.34 -20.38
CA ASP A 339 -10.46 24.35 -20.00
C ASP A 339 -9.05 23.73 -19.94
N THR A 340 -8.38 23.74 -21.08
CA THR A 340 -7.00 23.23 -21.21
C THR A 340 -5.97 24.03 -20.41
N GLY A 341 -6.32 25.25 -19.95
CA GLY A 341 -5.49 26.07 -19.09
C GLY A 341 -5.58 25.70 -17.60
N ALA A 342 -6.63 24.97 -17.21
CA ALA A 342 -6.83 24.53 -15.84
C ALA A 342 -6.14 23.17 -15.60
N THR A 343 -5.33 23.09 -14.53
CA THR A 343 -4.75 21.80 -14.10
C THR A 343 -5.80 20.86 -13.52
N ARG A 344 -6.89 21.39 -12.98
CA ARG A 344 -7.89 20.64 -12.22
C ARG A 344 -9.30 21.08 -12.58
N THR A 345 -10.21 20.13 -12.54
CA THR A 345 -11.64 20.32 -12.76
C THR A 345 -12.26 21.16 -11.65
N SER A 346 -13.22 22.01 -12.00
CA SER A 346 -13.93 22.86 -11.05
C SER A 346 -15.43 22.83 -11.26
N ILE A 347 -16.19 22.88 -10.17
CA ILE A 347 -17.64 22.74 -10.13
C ILE A 347 -18.28 23.94 -9.43
N ASP A 348 -19.45 24.35 -9.91
CA ASP A 348 -20.27 25.38 -9.29
C ASP A 348 -20.79 24.94 -7.92
N THR A 349 -20.96 25.91 -7.02
CA THR A 349 -21.40 25.65 -5.65
C THR A 349 -22.83 25.11 -5.56
N SER A 350 -23.74 25.56 -6.43
CA SER A 350 -25.12 25.07 -6.45
C SER A 350 -25.20 23.64 -6.98
N LEU A 351 -24.52 23.36 -8.08
CA LEU A 351 -24.42 22.03 -8.66
C LEU A 351 -23.74 21.04 -7.67
N ALA A 352 -22.67 21.46 -7.01
CA ALA A 352 -22.00 20.63 -6.00
C ALA A 352 -22.90 20.33 -4.78
N ALA A 353 -23.76 21.27 -4.38
CA ALA A 353 -24.73 21.06 -3.32
C ALA A 353 -25.85 20.11 -3.75
N GLU A 354 -26.34 20.24 -4.99
CA GLU A 354 -27.44 19.44 -5.55
C GLU A 354 -27.08 17.95 -5.66
N ILE A 355 -25.89 17.64 -6.19
CA ILE A 355 -25.41 16.24 -6.28
C ILE A 355 -24.94 15.68 -4.92
N GLY A 356 -24.88 16.53 -3.89
CA GLY A 356 -24.26 16.22 -2.61
C GLY A 356 -22.80 15.82 -2.77
N ALA A 357 -21.94 16.71 -3.26
CA ALA A 357 -20.52 16.41 -3.40
C ALA A 357 -19.89 16.10 -2.02
N GLY A 358 -19.22 14.95 -1.92
CA GLY A 358 -18.76 14.31 -0.67
C GLY A 358 -17.69 15.11 0.08
N PRO A 359 -17.35 14.72 1.34
CA PRO A 359 -16.81 15.62 2.34
C PRO A 359 -15.57 16.38 1.86
N ILE A 360 -15.48 17.65 2.28
CA ILE A 360 -14.36 18.53 1.90
C ILE A 360 -13.04 17.86 2.30
N LYS A 361 -12.29 17.37 1.31
CA LYS A 361 -11.01 16.67 1.54
C LYS A 361 -9.93 17.62 2.04
N SER A 362 -9.87 18.85 1.49
CA SER A 362 -8.89 19.87 1.86
C SER A 362 -9.26 21.26 1.32
N MET A 363 -8.42 22.27 1.59
CA MET A 363 -8.51 23.61 0.99
C MET A 363 -7.36 23.81 0.00
N THR A 364 -7.65 24.12 -1.26
CA THR A 364 -6.64 24.40 -2.29
C THR A 364 -6.56 25.89 -2.60
N ARG A 365 -5.35 26.46 -2.70
CA ARG A 365 -5.14 27.87 -3.10
C ARG A 365 -5.00 27.97 -4.62
N VAL A 366 -5.97 28.58 -5.28
CA VAL A 366 -5.97 28.76 -6.75
C VAL A 366 -5.51 30.18 -7.08
N LYS A 367 -4.53 30.30 -7.99
CA LYS A 367 -4.09 31.59 -8.56
C LYS A 367 -4.82 31.82 -9.88
N SER A 368 -5.58 32.91 -9.98
CA SER A 368 -6.17 33.37 -11.24
C SER A 368 -5.27 34.42 -11.88
N GLY A 369 -5.16 34.44 -13.22
CA GLY A 369 -4.29 35.37 -13.96
C GLY A 369 -4.60 36.86 -13.75
N SER A 370 -5.76 37.18 -13.18
CA SER A 370 -6.24 38.54 -12.93
C SER A 370 -6.12 39.03 -11.46
N LEU A 371 -5.65 38.20 -10.52
CA LEU A 371 -5.55 38.57 -9.09
C LEU A 371 -4.16 38.28 -8.49
N LYS A 372 -3.56 39.28 -7.82
CA LYS A 372 -2.24 39.19 -7.16
C LYS A 372 -2.19 38.26 -5.93
N SER A 373 -3.32 37.75 -5.43
CA SER A 373 -3.38 36.79 -4.31
C SER A 373 -4.34 35.64 -4.63
N GLY A 374 -3.95 34.41 -4.28
CA GLY A 374 -4.74 33.20 -4.57
C GLY A 374 -5.88 33.00 -3.59
N LYS A 375 -7.06 32.62 -4.09
CA LYS A 375 -8.27 32.34 -3.28
C LYS A 375 -8.25 30.87 -2.82
N ALA A 376 -8.54 30.64 -1.54
CA ALA A 376 -8.69 29.28 -1.01
C ALA A 376 -10.07 28.74 -1.38
N ARG A 377 -10.11 27.54 -1.98
CA ARG A 377 -11.34 26.85 -2.41
C ARG A 377 -11.40 25.46 -1.79
N PRO A 378 -12.57 25.03 -1.29
CA PRO A 378 -12.74 23.66 -0.85
C PRO A 378 -12.66 22.72 -2.05
N VAL A 379 -12.14 21.52 -1.82
CA VAL A 379 -12.11 20.45 -2.82
C VAL A 379 -12.92 19.25 -2.35
N VAL A 380 -13.65 18.67 -3.29
CA VAL A 380 -14.58 17.55 -3.09
C VAL A 380 -14.30 16.50 -4.15
N ASP A 381 -14.56 15.25 -3.83
CA ASP A 381 -14.51 14.18 -4.82
C ASP A 381 -15.86 14.01 -5.50
N LEU A 382 -15.81 13.83 -6.81
CA LEU A 382 -16.98 13.59 -7.64
C LEU A 382 -16.61 12.74 -8.85
N VAL A 383 -17.61 12.06 -9.42
CA VAL A 383 -17.44 11.21 -10.60
C VAL A 383 -18.09 11.89 -11.80
N ILE A 384 -17.31 12.17 -12.84
CA ILE A 384 -17.78 12.82 -14.07
C ILE A 384 -17.81 11.79 -15.19
N GLY A 385 -19.00 11.53 -15.73
CA GLY A 385 -19.22 10.76 -16.96
C GLY A 385 -19.16 11.66 -18.19
N ILE A 386 -18.27 11.36 -19.13
CA ILE A 386 -18.09 12.07 -20.41
C ILE A 386 -17.90 11.04 -21.52
N GLY A 387 -18.68 11.14 -22.60
CA GLY A 387 -18.51 10.26 -23.76
C GLY A 387 -18.59 8.76 -23.43
N GLY A 388 -19.40 8.38 -22.44
CA GLY A 388 -19.54 6.99 -21.97
C GLY A 388 -18.46 6.50 -20.99
N THR A 389 -17.45 7.34 -20.66
CA THR A 389 -16.39 7.01 -19.71
C THR A 389 -16.56 7.80 -18.42
N GLN A 390 -16.31 7.19 -17.26
CA GLN A 390 -16.39 7.84 -15.95
C GLN A 390 -15.00 8.17 -15.39
N HIS A 391 -14.85 9.38 -14.85
CA HIS A 391 -13.63 9.90 -14.27
C HIS A 391 -13.87 10.32 -12.82
N THR A 392 -13.17 9.70 -11.88
CA THR A 392 -13.19 10.15 -10.47
C THR A 392 -12.18 11.26 -10.28
N VAL A 393 -12.63 12.46 -9.92
CA VAL A 393 -11.76 13.63 -9.77
C VAL A 393 -11.98 14.35 -8.45
N THR A 394 -10.91 14.95 -7.95
CA THR A 394 -10.96 15.91 -6.85
C THR A 394 -11.18 17.30 -7.43
N ALA A 395 -12.42 17.74 -7.51
CA ALA A 395 -12.80 19.03 -8.10
C ALA A 395 -12.76 20.17 -7.08
N SER A 396 -12.40 21.37 -7.55
CA SER A 396 -12.51 22.59 -6.72
C SER A 396 -13.89 23.21 -6.82
N VAL A 397 -14.48 23.60 -5.69
CA VAL A 397 -15.80 24.24 -5.64
C VAL A 397 -15.65 25.77 -5.70
N GLU A 398 -16.39 26.42 -6.58
CA GLU A 398 -16.39 27.87 -6.75
C GLU A 398 -17.80 28.38 -7.09
N ASP A 399 -18.13 29.61 -6.72
CA ASP A 399 -19.36 30.26 -7.18
C ASP A 399 -19.17 30.77 -8.62
N ARG A 400 -19.93 30.16 -9.53
CA ARG A 400 -19.90 30.36 -10.98
C ARG A 400 -21.30 30.58 -11.52
N SER A 401 -22.23 31.03 -10.67
CA SER A 401 -23.59 31.44 -11.05
C SER A 401 -23.68 32.44 -12.22
N HIS A 402 -22.58 33.13 -12.53
CA HIS A 402 -22.46 34.09 -13.63
C HIS A 402 -21.99 33.47 -14.96
N MET A 403 -21.72 32.16 -15.01
CA MET A 403 -21.25 31.44 -16.19
C MET A 403 -22.36 30.53 -16.74
N ASP A 404 -22.43 30.40 -18.06
CA ASP A 404 -23.42 29.53 -18.73
C ASP A 404 -23.13 28.02 -18.56
N TYR A 405 -22.01 27.67 -17.90
CA TYR A 405 -21.55 26.30 -17.68
C TYR A 405 -21.07 26.15 -16.23
N PRO A 406 -21.78 25.35 -15.40
CA PRO A 406 -21.44 25.17 -13.99
C PRO A 406 -20.25 24.22 -13.77
N LEU A 407 -19.67 23.63 -14.82
CA LEU A 407 -18.51 22.74 -14.73
C LEU A 407 -17.39 23.15 -15.73
N LEU A 408 -16.15 23.15 -15.26
CA LEU A 408 -14.95 23.20 -16.13
C LEU A 408 -14.16 21.91 -16.01
N LEU A 409 -13.87 21.32 -17.16
CA LEU A 409 -13.00 20.15 -17.27
C LEU A 409 -11.56 20.63 -17.35
N GLY A 410 -10.75 20.25 -16.37
CA GLY A 410 -9.32 20.52 -16.34
C GLY A 410 -8.51 19.39 -16.98
N ARG A 411 -7.18 19.56 -17.01
CA ARG A 411 -6.25 18.55 -17.55
C ARG A 411 -6.28 17.21 -16.82
N ASP A 412 -6.76 17.19 -15.58
CA ASP A 412 -7.04 15.97 -14.80
C ASP A 412 -8.09 15.05 -15.45
N ILE A 413 -8.85 15.54 -16.43
CA ILE A 413 -9.79 14.76 -17.24
C ILE A 413 -9.40 14.84 -18.72
N LEU A 414 -9.06 16.05 -19.18
CA LEU A 414 -8.81 16.32 -20.60
C LEU A 414 -7.58 15.59 -21.15
N GLU A 415 -6.66 15.11 -20.31
CA GLU A 415 -5.54 14.28 -20.76
C GLU A 415 -5.99 12.96 -21.42
N HIS A 416 -7.24 12.54 -21.18
CA HIS A 416 -7.84 11.34 -21.75
C HIS A 416 -8.60 11.58 -23.07
N TYR A 417 -8.68 12.81 -23.57
CA TYR A 417 -9.54 13.15 -24.71
C TYR A 417 -8.86 14.09 -25.73
N ARG A 418 -9.39 14.11 -26.96
CA ARG A 418 -9.09 15.18 -27.94
C ARG A 418 -10.20 16.22 -27.91
N VAL A 419 -9.86 17.50 -27.75
CA VAL A 419 -10.84 18.59 -27.73
C VAL A 419 -11.02 19.15 -29.15
N ASP A 420 -12.19 18.96 -29.77
CA ASP A 420 -12.56 19.70 -30.99
C ASP A 420 -13.17 21.05 -30.61
N VAL A 421 -12.39 22.11 -30.82
CA VAL A 421 -12.77 23.49 -30.51
C VAL A 421 -13.97 24.01 -31.34
N ARG A 422 -14.33 23.32 -32.43
CA ARG A 422 -15.46 23.67 -33.28
C ARG A 422 -16.78 23.08 -32.78
N ARG A 423 -16.73 22.03 -31.95
CA ARG A 423 -17.92 21.36 -31.43
C ARG A 423 -18.37 22.02 -30.13
N ARG A 424 -19.61 22.51 -30.08
CA ARG A 424 -20.24 23.10 -28.89
C ARG A 424 -21.64 22.53 -28.75
N ALA A 425 -21.92 21.81 -27.67
CA ALA A 425 -23.25 21.25 -27.41
C ALA A 425 -24.36 22.32 -27.28
N ASN A 426 -24.01 23.60 -27.08
CA ASN A 426 -24.97 24.72 -27.03
C ASN A 426 -25.32 25.32 -28.39
N ALA A 427 -24.63 24.95 -29.47
CA ALA A 427 -24.88 25.55 -30.79
C ALA A 427 -26.31 25.22 -31.30
N ASP A 428 -26.82 24.03 -30.99
CA ASP A 428 -28.17 23.60 -31.39
C ASP A 428 -29.31 24.28 -30.60
N ARG A 429 -29.00 25.09 -29.58
CA ARG A 429 -29.99 25.84 -28.78
C ARG A 429 -30.16 27.31 -29.15
N ASN A 430 -29.20 27.91 -29.88
CA ASN A 430 -29.27 29.33 -30.22
C ASN A 430 -29.94 29.61 -31.57
N ASP A 431 -30.00 28.64 -32.48
CA ASP A 431 -30.70 28.83 -33.77
C ASP A 431 -32.23 28.87 -33.63
N SER A 432 -32.81 28.50 -32.47
CA SER A 432 -34.27 28.56 -32.25
C SER A 432 -34.77 29.91 -31.73
N ASP A 433 -33.90 30.69 -31.06
CA ASP A 433 -34.34 31.91 -30.35
C ASP A 433 -34.11 33.16 -31.21
N ASP A 434 -33.15 33.15 -32.15
CA ASP A 434 -32.90 34.27 -33.07
C ASP A 434 -33.87 34.29 -34.28
N GLU A 435 -34.53 33.17 -34.63
CA GLU A 435 -35.56 33.14 -35.69
C GLU A 435 -36.94 33.64 -35.22
N GLU A 436 -37.23 33.67 -33.92
CA GLU A 436 -38.54 34.11 -33.39
C GLU A 436 -38.67 35.64 -33.20
N GLU A 437 -37.56 36.40 -33.10
CA GLU A 437 -37.62 37.86 -32.94
C GLU A 437 -37.66 38.63 -34.28
N GLU A 438 -37.18 38.08 -35.41
CA GLU A 438 -37.28 38.74 -36.73
C GLU A 438 -38.65 38.54 -37.43
N LEU A 439 -39.51 37.65 -36.94
CA LEU A 439 -40.83 37.37 -37.52
C LEU A 439 -41.98 38.23 -36.94
N LEU A 440 -41.69 39.18 -36.05
CA LEU A 440 -42.69 40.04 -35.40
C LEU A 440 -42.65 41.53 -35.81
N GLU A 441 -41.82 41.92 -36.78
CA GLU A 441 -41.76 43.32 -37.28
C GLU A 441 -41.98 43.51 -38.81
N GLU A 442 -42.61 42.57 -39.53
CA GLU A 442 -43.15 42.83 -40.90
C GLU A 442 -44.67 42.62 -41.05
#